data_AF-A0A497R3C7-F1
#
_entry.id   AF-A0A497R3C7-F1
#
_cell.length_a   1.000
_cell.length_b   1.000
_cell.length_c   1.000
_cell.angle_alpha   90.00
_cell.angle_beta   90.00
_cell.angle_gamma   90.00
#
_symmetry.space_group_name_H-M   'P 1'
#
loop_
_entity.id
_entity.type
_entity.pdbx_description
1 polymer ?
#
loop_
_entity_poly.entity_id
_entity_poly.type
_entity_poly.pdbx_seq_one_letter_code
_entity_poly.pdbx_strand_id
1 'polypeptide(L)'
;MSIQHNILQKDGTDKEVSLTPNRAIKAKCMECSNWSYAEVKICAITNCSLHPFRFGKNPGAKRDLTDEQRAELRLRGLALSKLTTKKD
;
A
#
# COMPACT_ATOMS: atom_id res chain seq x y z
N MET A 1 -8.89 1.44 8.66
CA MET A 1 -9.53 0.12 8.79
C MET A 1 -9.09 -0.77 7.63
N SER A 2 -8.81 -2.03 7.89
CA SER A 2 -8.51 -3.06 6.87
C SER A 2 -9.75 -3.92 6.64
N ILE A 3 -9.92 -4.41 5.41
CA ILE A 3 -11.07 -5.24 5.01
C ILE A 3 -10.53 -6.56 4.47
N GLN A 4 -11.15 -7.67 4.86
CA GLN A 4 -10.86 -9.00 4.32
C GLN A 4 -11.42 -9.13 2.91
N HIS A 5 -10.61 -9.58 1.96
CA HIS A 5 -11.03 -9.86 0.59
C HIS A 5 -10.09 -10.86 -0.06
N ASN A 6 -10.60 -11.50 -1.12
CA ASN A 6 -9.80 -12.38 -1.97
C ASN A 6 -9.11 -11.57 -3.06
N ILE A 7 -7.83 -11.85 -3.27
CA ILE A 7 -7.05 -11.33 -4.38
C ILE A 7 -6.57 -12.49 -5.24
N LEU A 8 -6.57 -12.30 -6.55
CA LEU A 8 -5.82 -13.17 -7.46
C LEU A 8 -4.33 -12.99 -7.15
N GLN A 9 -3.52 -14.03 -7.28
CA GLN A 9 -2.08 -14.02 -7.13
C GLN A 9 -1.37 -14.16 -8.49
N LYS A 10 -0.04 -14.01 -8.52
CA LYS A 10 0.77 -14.13 -9.75
C LYS A 10 0.73 -15.53 -10.37
N ASP A 11 0.58 -16.55 -9.53
CA ASP A 11 0.45 -17.94 -9.93
C ASP A 11 -0.98 -18.32 -10.36
N GLY A 12 -1.91 -17.36 -10.37
CA GLY A 12 -3.31 -17.59 -10.75
C GLY A 12 -4.17 -18.16 -9.62
N THR A 13 -3.64 -18.30 -8.41
CA THR A 13 -4.42 -18.75 -7.24
C THR A 13 -5.15 -17.59 -6.57
N ASP A 14 -6.27 -17.86 -5.93
CA ASP A 14 -6.96 -16.89 -5.07
C ASP A 14 -6.45 -16.99 -3.64
N LYS A 15 -6.23 -15.82 -3.00
CA LYS A 15 -5.79 -15.73 -1.60
C LYS A 15 -6.61 -14.72 -0.82
N GLU A 16 -7.13 -15.14 0.33
CA GLU A 16 -7.76 -14.25 1.29
C GLU A 16 -6.71 -13.42 2.04
N VAL A 17 -6.88 -12.10 2.02
CA VAL A 17 -5.96 -11.14 2.67
C VAL A 17 -6.73 -10.01 3.36
N SER A 18 -6.13 -9.47 4.42
CA SER A 18 -6.62 -8.25 5.08
C SER A 18 -5.73 -7.08 4.69
N LEU A 19 -6.22 -6.22 3.79
CA LEU A 19 -5.48 -5.04 3.31
C LEU A 19 -6.22 -3.74 3.62
N THR A 20 -5.46 -2.65 3.75
CA THR A 20 -6.04 -1.30 3.73
C THR A 20 -6.50 -0.97 2.31
N PRO A 21 -7.46 -0.03 2.14
CA PRO A 21 -7.97 0.32 0.80
C PRO A 21 -6.87 0.65 -0.21
N ASN A 22 -5.88 1.45 0.18
CA ASN A 22 -4.76 1.78 -0.70
C ASN A 22 -3.91 0.54 -1.08
N ARG A 23 -3.68 -0.39 -0.15
CA ARG A 23 -2.94 -1.62 -0.44
C ARG A 23 -3.73 -2.56 -1.36
N ALA A 24 -5.05 -2.62 -1.20
CA ALA A 24 -5.95 -3.37 -2.09
C ALA A 24 -5.93 -2.78 -3.51
N ILE A 25 -6.01 -1.46 -3.67
CA ILE A 25 -5.92 -0.80 -4.98
C ILE A 25 -4.58 -1.10 -5.64
N LYS A 26 -3.46 -1.02 -4.90
CA LYS A 26 -2.15 -1.40 -5.43
C LYS A 26 -2.12 -2.85 -5.90
N ALA A 27 -2.68 -3.78 -5.13
CA ALA A 27 -2.76 -5.19 -5.53
C ALA A 27 -3.57 -5.35 -6.83
N LYS A 28 -4.70 -4.65 -6.97
CA LYS A 28 -5.49 -4.66 -8.21
C LYS A 28 -4.74 -4.09 -9.42
N CYS A 29 -3.95 -3.04 -9.22
CA CYS A 29 -3.09 -2.51 -10.28
C CYS A 29 -2.02 -3.53 -10.69
N MET A 30 -1.41 -4.24 -9.74
CA MET A 30 -0.45 -5.31 -10.05
C MET A 30 -1.13 -6.42 -10.85
N GLU A 31 -2.30 -6.89 -10.43
CA GLU A 31 -3.08 -7.91 -11.14
C GLU A 31 -3.41 -7.47 -12.58
N CYS A 32 -3.93 -6.24 -12.76
CA CYS A 32 -4.27 -5.67 -14.07
C CYS A 32 -3.06 -5.54 -15.00
N SER A 33 -1.88 -5.25 -14.45
CA SER A 33 -0.62 -5.13 -15.18
C SER A 33 0.16 -6.44 -15.25
N ASN A 34 -0.52 -7.59 -15.14
CA ASN A 34 0.05 -8.94 -15.16
C ASN A 34 1.26 -9.10 -14.22
N TRP A 35 1.11 -8.59 -13.00
CA TRP A 35 2.12 -8.59 -11.93
C TRP A 35 3.45 -7.89 -12.28
N SER A 36 3.46 -7.02 -13.30
CA SER A 36 4.61 -6.21 -13.66
C SER A 36 4.54 -4.83 -13.01
N TYR A 37 5.45 -4.57 -12.07
CA TYR A 37 5.57 -3.25 -11.44
C TYR A 37 6.00 -2.16 -12.45
N ALA A 38 6.79 -2.54 -13.46
CA ALA A 38 7.19 -1.62 -14.52
C ALA A 38 5.98 -1.11 -15.29
N GLU A 39 5.06 -2.00 -15.65
CA GLU A 39 3.79 -1.67 -16.34
C GLU A 39 2.89 -0.78 -15.48
N VAL A 40 2.78 -1.01 -14.17
CA VAL A 40 2.05 -0.11 -13.27
C VAL A 40 2.66 1.29 -13.27
N LYS A 41 3.99 1.39 -13.37
CA LYS A 41 4.70 2.68 -13.40
C LYS A 41 4.43 3.44 -14.69
N ILE A 42 4.44 2.75 -15.84
CA ILE A 42 4.27 3.33 -17.19
C ILE A 42 2.83 3.25 -17.72
N CYS A 43 1.86 2.89 -16.88
CA CYS A 43 0.46 2.73 -17.26
C CYS A 43 -0.07 3.99 -17.99
N ALA A 44 -0.51 3.81 -19.23
CA ALA A 44 -1.00 4.89 -20.08
C ALA A 44 -2.47 5.29 -19.79
N ILE A 45 -3.20 4.51 -19.00
CA ILE A 45 -4.63 4.71 -18.71
C ILE A 45 -4.80 5.75 -17.58
N THR A 46 -4.47 7.00 -17.88
CA THR A 46 -4.47 8.09 -16.88
C THR A 46 -5.87 8.49 -16.41
N ASN A 47 -6.91 8.17 -17.19
CA ASN A 47 -8.32 8.40 -16.84
C ASN A 47 -8.92 7.31 -15.92
N CYS A 48 -8.16 6.27 -15.57
CA CYS A 48 -8.61 5.26 -14.62
C CYS A 48 -8.76 5.87 -13.22
N SER A 49 -9.91 5.66 -12.57
CA SER A 49 -10.20 6.16 -11.23
C SER A 49 -9.20 5.68 -10.16
N LEU A 50 -8.54 4.53 -10.40
CA LEU A 50 -7.51 3.98 -9.51
C LEU A 50 -6.11 4.52 -9.77
N HIS A 51 -5.87 5.14 -10.93
CA HIS A 51 -4.55 5.58 -11.38
C HIS A 51 -3.81 6.48 -10.36
N PRO A 52 -4.46 7.43 -9.65
CA PRO A 52 -3.82 8.24 -8.62
C PRO A 52 -3.33 7.44 -7.40
N PHE A 53 -3.93 6.28 -7.16
CA PHE A 53 -3.70 5.43 -5.98
C PHE A 53 -2.84 4.20 -6.28
N ARG A 54 -2.44 3.99 -7.54
CA ARG A 54 -1.80 2.76 -8.04
C ARG A 54 -0.53 2.33 -7.30
N PHE A 55 0.11 3.25 -6.58
CA PHE A 55 1.29 2.97 -5.75
C PHE A 55 0.97 2.66 -4.28
N GLY A 56 -0.32 2.54 -3.93
CA GLY A 56 -0.77 2.31 -2.56
C GLY A 56 -0.60 3.51 -1.65
N LYS A 57 -0.61 4.72 -2.21
CA LYS A 57 -0.58 5.99 -1.49
C LYS A 57 -1.83 6.80 -1.84
N ASN A 58 -2.42 7.45 -0.85
CA ASN A 58 -3.51 8.38 -1.08
C ASN A 58 -2.92 9.77 -1.41
N PRO A 59 -3.15 10.34 -2.61
CA PRO A 59 -2.66 11.67 -2.96
C PRO A 59 -3.23 12.79 -2.08
N GLY A 60 -4.40 12.58 -1.47
CA GLY A 60 -5.00 13.50 -0.50
C GLY A 60 -4.44 13.38 0.92
N ALA A 61 -3.60 12.37 1.19
CA ALA A 61 -3.00 12.20 2.52
C ALA A 61 -1.75 13.09 2.66
N LYS A 62 -1.96 14.41 2.73
CA LYS A 62 -0.93 15.35 3.18
C LYS A 62 -1.14 15.65 4.66
N ARG A 63 -0.05 15.69 5.42
CA ARG A 63 -0.03 16.10 6.82
C ARG A 63 1.02 17.19 6.95
N ASP A 64 0.57 18.38 7.32
CA ASP A 64 1.48 19.46 7.69
C ASP A 64 1.96 19.18 9.11
N LEU A 65 3.19 18.65 9.21
CA LEU A 65 3.83 18.26 10.46
C LEU A 65 5.03 19.15 10.68
N THR A 66 5.19 19.66 11.90
CA THR A 66 6.45 20.31 12.31
C THR A 66 7.59 19.30 12.34
N ASP A 67 8.83 19.79 12.34
CA ASP A 67 9.99 18.90 12.38
C ASP A 67 10.06 18.12 13.70
N GLU A 68 9.63 18.72 14.81
CA GLU A 68 9.51 18.05 16.11
C GLU A 68 8.48 16.91 16.05
N GLN A 69 7.29 17.18 15.51
CA GLN A 69 6.23 16.16 15.37
C GLN A 69 6.68 15.02 14.43
N ARG A 70 7.43 15.34 13.37
CA ARG A 70 8.00 14.34 12.46
C ARG A 70 9.08 13.50 13.13
N ALA A 71 9.93 14.10 13.96
CA ALA A 71 10.94 13.39 14.75
C ALA A 71 10.29 12.45 15.77
N GLU A 72 9.25 12.90 16.46
CA GLU A 72 8.49 12.09 17.42
C GLU A 72 7.86 10.85 16.75
N LEU A 73 7.21 11.02 15.59
CA LEU A 73 6.64 9.91 14.83
C LEU A 73 7.70 8.88 14.40
N ARG A 74 8.90 9.33 14.02
CA ARG A 74 10.03 8.44 13.69
C ARG A 74 10.47 7.64 14.92
N LEU A 75 10.68 8.30 16.06
CA LEU A 75 11.05 7.66 17.32
C LEU A 75 10.00 6.62 17.75
N ARG A 76 8.71 6.97 17.65
CA ARG A 76 7.61 6.04 17.92
C ARG A 76 7.64 4.83 16.98
N GLY A 77 7.92 5.04 15.70
CA GLY A 77 8.08 3.96 14.72
C GLY A 77 9.23 3.00 15.08
N LEU A 78 10.39 3.53 15.45
CA LEU A 78 11.55 2.76 15.92
C LEU A 78 11.26 1.97 17.21
N ALA A 79 10.50 2.56 18.14
CA ALA A 79 10.09 1.86 19.35
C ALA A 79 9.14 0.69 19.05
N LEU A 80 8.17 0.89 18.15
CA LEU A 80 7.25 -0.16 17.71
C LEU A 80 7.99 -1.31 17.01
N SER A 81 8.96 -1.03 16.14
CA SER A 81 9.71 -2.08 15.46
C SER A 81 10.51 -2.96 16.43
N LYS A 82 11.05 -2.38 17.51
CA LYS A 82 11.77 -3.13 18.56
C LYS A 82 10.85 -4.04 19.38
N LEU A 83 9.58 -3.68 19.55
CA LEU A 83 8.59 -4.53 20.22
C LEU A 83 8.19 -5.73 19.36
N THR A 84 8.07 -5.53 18.04
CA THR A 84 7.70 -6.62 17.11
C THR A 84 8.80 -7.67 16.93
N THR A 85 10.07 -7.32 17.16
CA THR A 85 11.21 -8.25 17.06
C THR A 85 11.49 -9.04 18.34
N LYS A 86 10.72 -8.83 19.42
CA LYS A 86 10.84 -9.56 20.70
C LYS A 86 9.80 -10.67 20.87
N LYS A 87 9.06 -11.00 19.81
CA LYS A 87 8.03 -12.04 19.81
C LYS A 87 8.56 -13.32 19.16
N ASP A 88 9.70 -13.79 19.66
CA ASP A 88 10.22 -15.14 19.47
C ASP A 88 10.28 -15.83 20.84
#